data_AF-A0A8H5GVU0-F1
#
_entry.id   AF-A0A8H5GVU0-F1
#
_cell.length_a   1.000
_cell.length_b   1.000
_cell.length_c   1.000
_cell.angle_alpha   90.00
_cell.angle_beta   90.00
_cell.angle_gamma   90.00
#
_symmetry.space_group_name_H-M   'P 1'
#
loop_
_entity.id
_entity.type
_entity.pdbx_description
1 polymer ?
#
loop_
_entity_poly.entity_id
_entity_poly.type
_entity_poly.pdbx_seq_one_letter_code
_entity_poly.pdbx_strand_id
1 'polypeptide(L)'
;MSFGSIFWPSDEDKLWAVIEEILATGTPLILAHPSPFMKPIANDKLRFIKEHPLATEFEWAPQGTILSHPATGWFISHGGWNSTQEAFVYRVSQ
;
A
#
# COMPACT_ATOMS: atom_id res chain seq x y z
N MET A 1 -0.08 -2.26 -1.22
CA MET A 1 -0.77 -1.85 0.03
C MET A 1 -1.70 -0.69 -0.29
N SER A 2 -2.98 -0.77 0.08
CA SER A 2 -3.97 0.32 -0.12
C SER A 2 -5.05 0.27 0.95
N PHE A 3 -5.31 1.40 1.60
CA PHE A 3 -6.29 1.53 2.68
C PHE A 3 -7.59 2.20 2.25
N GLY A 4 -7.81 2.32 0.93
CA GLY A 4 -9.01 2.91 0.36
C GLY A 4 -9.06 4.44 0.51
N SER A 5 -10.16 5.03 0.06
CA SER A 5 -10.34 6.48 -0.01
C SER A 5 -10.85 7.13 1.28
N ILE A 6 -11.31 6.34 2.27
CA ILE A 6 -11.96 6.85 3.49
C ILE A 6 -11.23 6.37 4.75
N PHE A 7 -10.47 5.29 4.68
CA PHE A 7 -9.78 4.74 5.84
C PHE A 7 -8.28 5.03 5.77
N TRP A 8 -7.70 5.33 6.93
CA TRP A 8 -6.25 5.41 7.13
C TRP A 8 -5.91 4.84 8.51
N PRO A 9 -4.82 4.08 8.67
CA PRO A 9 -4.42 3.57 9.98
C PRO A 9 -4.23 4.72 10.99
N SER A 10 -4.90 4.64 12.14
CA SER A 10 -4.81 5.68 13.18
C SER A 10 -3.43 5.74 13.84
N ASP A 11 -2.74 4.60 13.88
CA ASP A 11 -1.39 4.43 14.39
C ASP A 11 -0.46 4.24 13.19
N GLU A 12 0.07 5.36 12.70
CA GLU A 12 0.93 5.38 11.52
C GLU A 12 2.29 4.73 11.79
N ASP A 13 2.80 4.76 13.01
CA ASP A 13 4.10 4.18 13.32
C ASP A 13 4.09 2.66 13.12
N LYS A 14 2.97 1.99 13.40
CA LYS A 14 2.77 0.58 13.02
C LYS A 14 2.78 0.36 11.52
N LEU A 15 2.12 1.24 10.76
CA LEU A 15 2.12 1.17 9.29
C LEU A 15 3.54 1.28 8.73
N TRP A 16 4.30 2.24 9.23
CA TRP A 16 5.68 2.48 8.79
C TRP A 16 6.62 1.34 9.18
N ALA A 17 6.48 0.79 10.39
CA ALA A 17 7.24 -0.39 10.80
C ALA A 17 6.99 -1.60 9.86
N VAL A 18 5.75 -1.82 9.43
CA VAL A 18 5.43 -2.88 8.46
C VAL A 18 6.06 -2.61 7.10
N ILE A 19 6.01 -1.36 6.61
CA ILE A 19 6.62 -0.97 5.33
C ILE A 19 8.14 -1.20 5.37
N GLU A 20 8.80 -0.76 6.43
CA GLU A 20 10.25 -0.91 6.63
C GLU A 20 10.65 -2.39 6.63
N GLU A 21 9.91 -3.25 7.36
CA GLU A 21 10.19 -4.68 7.40
C GLU A 21 9.97 -5.36 6.03
N ILE A 22 8.91 -5.02 5.31
CA ILE A 22 8.66 -5.53 3.95
C ILE A 22 9.84 -5.19 3.02
N LEU A 23 10.31 -3.95 3.06
CA LEU A 23 11.44 -3.52 2.23
C LEU A 23 12.77 -4.16 2.68
N ALA A 24 12.98 -4.33 3.98
CA ALA A 24 14.17 -4.98 4.54
C ALA A 24 14.28 -6.46 4.14
N THR A 25 13.15 -7.16 3.96
CA THR A 25 13.13 -8.53 3.42
C THR A 25 13.37 -8.61 1.90
N GLY A 26 13.53 -7.47 1.22
CA GLY A 26 13.73 -7.40 -0.23
C GLY A 26 12.44 -7.56 -1.03
N THR A 27 11.27 -7.44 -0.38
CA THR A 27 9.96 -7.55 -1.05
C THR A 27 9.57 -6.21 -1.66
N PRO A 28 9.34 -6.12 -2.99
CA PRO A 28 8.88 -4.89 -3.62
C PRO A 28 7.51 -4.44 -3.11
N LEU A 29 7.33 -3.14 -2.92
CA LEU A 29 6.12 -2.55 -2.37
C LEU A 29 5.58 -1.41 -3.24
N ILE A 30 4.31 -1.50 -3.59
CA ILE A 30 3.51 -0.36 -4.06
C ILE A 30 2.61 0.10 -2.91
N LEU A 31 2.69 1.38 -2.52
CA LEU A 31 1.83 2.01 -1.53
C LEU A 31 0.88 3.02 -2.20
N ALA A 32 -0.42 2.80 -2.08
CA ALA A 32 -1.45 3.78 -2.47
C ALA A 32 -2.05 4.41 -1.22
N HIS A 33 -2.10 5.75 -1.16
CA HIS A 33 -2.56 6.51 0.02
C HIS A 33 -3.59 7.62 -0.30
N PRO A 34 -4.76 7.29 -0.90
CA PRO A 34 -5.72 8.31 -1.37
C PRO A 34 -6.61 8.90 -0.26
N SER A 35 -6.38 8.52 1.00
CA SER A 35 -7.27 8.89 2.10
C SER A 35 -7.00 10.33 2.54
N PRO A 36 -8.04 11.20 2.59
CA PRO A 36 -7.87 12.58 3.05
C PRO A 36 -7.67 12.67 4.57
N PHE A 37 -7.79 11.55 5.30
CA PHE A 37 -7.61 11.48 6.75
C PHE A 37 -6.18 11.14 7.16
N MET A 38 -5.29 10.92 6.19
CA MET A 38 -3.86 10.73 6.44
C MET A 38 -3.26 12.02 7.00
N LYS A 39 -2.42 11.91 8.04
CA LYS A 39 -1.61 13.05 8.48
C LYS A 39 -0.52 13.31 7.44
N PRO A 40 -0.06 14.56 7.26
CA PRO A 40 1.07 14.83 6.38
C PRO A 40 2.24 13.90 6.71
N ILE A 41 2.64 13.09 5.73
CA ILE A 41 3.74 12.14 5.93
C ILE A 41 5.01 12.94 6.23
N ALA A 42 5.73 12.56 7.28
CA ALA A 42 6.98 13.19 7.64
C ALA A 42 8.00 13.11 6.48
N ASN A 43 8.76 14.20 6.26
CA ASN A 43 9.63 14.34 5.09
C ASN A 43 10.67 13.23 4.96
N ASP A 44 11.18 12.72 6.08
CA ASP A 44 12.10 11.60 6.16
C ASP A 44 11.45 10.30 5.65
N LYS A 45 10.21 10.00 6.03
CA LYS A 45 9.46 8.83 5.57
C LYS A 45 9.09 8.91 4.08
N LEU A 46 8.71 10.09 3.61
CA LEU A 46 8.49 10.35 2.16
C LEU A 46 9.77 10.13 1.37
N ARG A 47 10.88 10.68 1.84
CA ARG A 47 12.19 10.53 1.21
C ARG A 47 12.62 9.07 1.18
N PHE A 48 12.46 8.36 2.30
CA PHE A 48 12.75 6.95 2.41
C PHE A 48 12.04 6.13 1.32
N ILE A 49 10.72 6.27 1.17
CA ILE A 49 9.99 5.54 0.12
C ILE A 49 10.43 5.96 -1.29
N LYS A 50 10.60 7.27 -1.55
CA LYS A 50 10.91 7.76 -2.90
C LYS A 50 12.31 7.39 -3.37
N GLU A 51 13.27 7.26 -2.46
CA GLU A 51 14.65 6.90 -2.78
C GLU A 51 14.89 5.38 -2.72
N HIS A 52 13.96 4.60 -2.14
CA HIS A 52 14.13 3.15 -2.02
C HIS A 52 13.90 2.43 -3.36
N PRO A 53 14.84 1.60 -3.83
CA PRO A 53 14.78 0.99 -5.17
C PRO A 53 13.64 -0.02 -5.35
N LEU A 54 13.05 -0.50 -4.25
CA LEU A 54 11.96 -1.48 -4.25
C LEU A 54 10.61 -0.89 -3.83
N ALA A 55 10.52 0.42 -3.61
CA ALA A 55 9.29 1.06 -3.19
C ALA A 55 8.76 2.01 -4.26
N THR A 56 7.45 2.11 -4.39
CA THR A 56 6.79 3.12 -5.20
C THR A 56 5.52 3.56 -4.49
N GLU A 57 5.28 4.87 -4.43
CA GLU A 57 4.07 5.43 -3.84
C GLU A 57 3.23 6.18 -4.86
N PHE A 58 1.92 6.16 -4.63
CA PHE A 58 0.95 6.96 -5.36
C PHE A 58 -0.07 7.52 -4.37
N GLU A 59 -0.46 8.77 -4.55
CA GLU A 59 -1.65 9.31 -3.87
C GLU A 59 -2.87 8.49 -4.29
N TRP A 60 -3.07 8.24 -5.59
CA TRP A 60 -4.08 7.33 -6.11
C TRP A 60 -3.48 6.39 -7.16
N ALA A 61 -3.82 5.10 -7.08
CA ALA A 61 -3.27 4.09 -7.99
C ALA A 61 -4.39 3.32 -8.72
N PRO A 62 -4.17 2.88 -9.98
CA PRO A 62 -5.11 2.04 -10.70
C PRO A 62 -5.14 0.62 -10.12
N GLN A 63 -5.85 0.42 -9.01
CA GLN A 63 -5.85 -0.80 -8.19
C GLN A 63 -6.14 -2.06 -9.00
N GLY A 64 -7.17 -2.06 -9.86
CA GLY A 64 -7.49 -3.22 -10.70
C GLY A 64 -6.35 -3.64 -11.63
N THR A 65 -5.66 -2.67 -12.25
CA THR A 65 -4.49 -2.93 -13.10
C THR A 65 -3.35 -3.55 -12.28
N ILE A 66 -3.07 -3.01 -11.09
CA ILE A 66 -2.03 -3.52 -10.19
C ILE A 66 -2.37 -4.93 -9.73
N LEU A 67 -3.60 -5.18 -9.26
CA LEU A 67 -4.02 -6.50 -8.79
C LEU A 67 -4.03 -7.54 -9.92
N SER A 68 -4.33 -7.15 -11.15
CA SER A 68 -4.27 -8.05 -12.31
C SER A 68 -2.86 -8.39 -12.79
N HIS A 69 -1.84 -7.65 -12.34
CA HIS A 69 -0.47 -7.80 -12.82
C HIS A 69 0.19 -9.05 -12.20
N PRO A 70 0.88 -9.90 -12.99
CA PRO A 70 1.44 -11.17 -12.49
C PRO A 70 2.53 -11.02 -11.42
N ALA A 71 3.14 -9.83 -11.29
CA ALA A 71 4.11 -9.56 -10.22
C ALA A 71 3.45 -9.32 -8.84
N THR A 72 2.13 -9.15 -8.77
CA THR A 72 1.43 -8.86 -7.53
C THR A 72 1.17 -10.14 -6.75
N GLY A 73 1.92 -10.34 -5.66
CA GLY A 73 1.76 -11.53 -4.81
C GLY A 73 0.78 -11.37 -3.64
N TRP A 74 0.75 -10.17 -3.03
CA TRP A 74 -0.02 -9.89 -1.82
C TRP A 74 -0.69 -8.52 -1.88
N PHE A 75 -1.87 -8.41 -1.29
CA PHE A 75 -2.63 -7.18 -1.19
C PHE A 75 -3.05 -6.85 0.23
N ILE A 76 -2.15 -6.16 0.94
CA ILE A 76 -2.47 -5.58 2.25
C ILE A 76 -3.50 -4.46 2.06
N SER A 77 -4.70 -4.67 2.60
CA SER A 77 -5.83 -3.74 2.51
C SER A 77 -6.54 -3.58 3.85
N HIS A 78 -7.43 -2.58 3.94
CA HIS A 78 -8.30 -2.38 5.11
C HIS A 78 -9.54 -3.29 5.14
N GLY A 79 -9.68 -4.24 4.21
CA GLY A 79 -10.83 -5.16 4.15
C GLY A 79 -12.12 -4.52 3.62
N GLY A 80 -12.04 -3.39 2.92
CA GLY A 80 -13.19 -2.78 2.26
C GLY A 80 -13.77 -3.70 1.19
N TRP A 81 -15.11 -3.77 1.09
CA TRP A 81 -15.81 -4.76 0.26
C TRP A 81 -15.37 -4.78 -1.21
N ASN A 82 -15.16 -3.61 -1.82
CA ASN A 82 -14.70 -3.52 -3.21
C ASN A 82 -13.29 -4.07 -3.37
N SER A 83 -12.36 -3.70 -2.47
CA SER A 83 -10.99 -4.20 -2.47
C SER A 83 -10.94 -5.72 -2.27
N THR A 84 -11.76 -6.27 -1.37
CA THR A 84 -11.84 -7.72 -1.14
C THR A 84 -12.39 -8.47 -2.36
N GLN A 85 -13.42 -7.95 -3.02
CA GLN A 85 -13.92 -8.55 -4.26
C GLN A 85 -12.87 -8.51 -5.38
N GLU A 86 -12.19 -7.38 -5.59
CA GLU A 86 -11.13 -7.28 -6.59
C GLU A 86 -9.98 -8.24 -6.31
N ALA A 87 -9.54 -8.37 -5.04
CA ALA A 87 -8.50 -9.32 -4.64
C ALA A 87 -8.90 -10.76 -4.99
N PHE A 88 -10.17 -11.12 -4.73
CA PHE A 88 -10.70 -12.44 -5.07
C PHE A 88 -10.73 -12.67 -6.59
N VAL A 89 -11.23 -11.70 -7.36
CA VAL A 89 -11.30 -11.76 -8.83
C VAL A 89 -9.91 -11.97 -9.44
N TYR A 90 -8.91 -11.22 -8.97
CA TYR A 90 -7.54 -11.31 -9.47
C TYR A 90 -6.69 -12.37 -8.75
N ARG A 91 -7.26 -13.10 -7.79
CA ARG A 91 -6.61 -14.18 -7.03
C ARG A 91 -5.35 -13.74 -6.30
N VAL A 92 -5.38 -12.53 -5.74
CA VAL A 92 -4.32 -11.99 -4.90
C VAL A 92 -4.68 -12.18 -3.43
N SER A 93 -3.79 -12.80 -2.66
CA SER A 93 -3.99 -12.98 -1.21
C SER A 93 -4.06 -11.64 -0.49
N GLN A 94 -5.03 -11.49 0.41
CA GLN A 94 -5.11 -10.35 1.34
C GLN A 94 -4.46 -10.67 2.68
#